data_AF-A0A835ZKP1-F1
#
_entry.id   AF-A0A835ZKP1-F1
#
_cell.length_a   1.000
_cell.length_b   1.000
_cell.length_c   1.000
_cell.angle_alpha   90.00
_cell.angle_beta   90.00
_cell.angle_gamma   90.00
#
_symmetry.space_group_name_H-M   'P 1'
#
loop_
_entity.id
_entity.type
_entity.pdbx_description
1 polymer ?
#
loop_
_entity_poly.entity_id
_entity_poly.type
_entity_poly.pdbx_seq_one_letter_code
_entity_poly.pdbx_strand_id
1 'polypeptide(L)'
;MAEAADAAETLEVLHEVSSILHTGLDKESLRVLIGLCESGVNPEALALVKMVFVTVGTTLFDELIRAADQDDVLQRLWQLGYRRVLMQTGKGAYQPAEGDRRCGMHVSCYRFKPTLAEDMARADLIISHAGAGSIMEALTLAKPLVVVVNDALMGNHQSELARAMAERCHALAATPPRLARALSADALAALRPYPPPPRADAFLLVLNEEVARDG
;
A
#
# COMPACT_ATOMS: atom_id res chain seq x y z
N MET A 1 -5.26 33.18 -29.05
CA MET A 1 -3.90 32.60 -29.02
C MET A 1 -3.16 32.87 -27.70
N ALA A 2 -3.37 34.01 -27.03
CA ALA A 2 -2.71 34.30 -25.75
C ALA A 2 -3.16 33.39 -24.58
N GLU A 3 -4.46 33.11 -24.47
CA GLU A 3 -5.06 32.34 -23.37
C GLU A 3 -4.64 30.85 -23.34
N ALA A 4 -4.39 30.26 -24.52
CA ALA A 4 -3.91 28.88 -24.64
C ALA A 4 -2.42 28.73 -24.30
N ALA A 5 -1.64 29.80 -24.45
CA ALA A 5 -0.22 29.81 -24.09
C ALA A 5 -0.04 29.89 -22.56
N ASP A 6 -0.84 30.73 -21.91
CA ASP A 6 -0.84 30.93 -20.45
C ASP A 6 -1.25 29.66 -19.67
N ALA A 7 -2.25 28.93 -20.18
CA ALA A 7 -2.67 27.65 -19.60
C ALA A 7 -1.59 26.54 -19.72
N ALA A 8 -0.81 26.55 -20.80
CA ALA A 8 0.28 25.58 -20.99
C ALA A 8 1.47 25.87 -20.07
N GLU A 9 1.81 27.15 -19.90
CA GLU A 9 2.86 27.62 -18.99
C GLU A 9 2.48 27.33 -17.52
N THR A 10 1.23 27.59 -17.13
CA THR A 10 0.70 27.26 -15.80
C THR A 10 0.80 25.76 -15.51
N LEU A 11 0.47 24.91 -16.48
CA LEU A 11 0.59 23.45 -16.32
C LEU A 11 2.05 22.99 -16.18
N GLU A 12 3.00 23.65 -16.83
CA GLU A 12 4.43 23.35 -16.66
C GLU A 12 4.92 23.68 -15.26
N VAL A 13 4.58 24.84 -14.74
CA VAL A 13 4.91 25.24 -13.36
C VAL A 13 4.31 24.24 -12.36
N LEU A 14 3.04 23.84 -12.55
CA LEU A 14 2.39 22.86 -11.67
C LEU A 14 3.04 21.47 -11.75
N HIS A 15 3.51 21.06 -12.93
CA HIS A 15 4.23 19.80 -13.11
C HIS A 15 5.62 19.83 -12.45
N GLU A 16 6.32 20.96 -12.50
CA GLU A 16 7.57 21.14 -11.75
C GLU A 16 7.34 21.06 -10.25
N VAL A 17 6.31 21.75 -9.72
CA VAL A 17 5.94 21.66 -8.29
C VAL A 17 5.57 20.23 -7.90
N SER A 18 4.78 19.52 -8.72
CA SER A 18 4.44 18.11 -8.53
C SER A 18 5.69 17.22 -8.44
N SER A 19 6.68 17.48 -9.29
CA SER A 19 7.94 16.74 -9.34
C SER A 19 8.81 17.01 -8.11
N ILE A 20 8.89 18.28 -7.69
CA ILE A 20 9.60 18.71 -6.47
C ILE A 20 9.00 18.07 -5.22
N LEU A 21 7.67 18.00 -5.16
CA LEU A 21 6.95 17.40 -4.04
C LEU A 21 6.86 15.86 -4.14
N HIS A 22 7.45 15.25 -5.17
CA HIS A 22 7.41 13.81 -5.42
C HIS A 22 6.00 13.21 -5.39
N THR A 23 5.00 13.93 -5.93
CA THR A 23 3.60 13.49 -5.88
C THR A 23 3.27 12.36 -6.85
N GLY A 24 4.13 12.14 -7.86
CA GLY A 24 3.93 11.12 -8.90
C GLY A 24 2.84 11.46 -9.92
N LEU A 25 2.39 12.72 -9.97
CA LEU A 25 1.38 13.17 -10.93
C LEU A 25 2.04 13.64 -12.24
N ASP A 26 1.70 12.97 -13.34
CA ASP A 26 2.09 13.36 -14.70
C ASP A 26 1.25 14.54 -15.24
N LYS A 27 1.67 15.11 -16.37
CA LYS A 27 1.01 16.28 -16.98
C LYS A 27 -0.47 16.00 -17.33
N GLU A 28 -0.82 14.79 -17.75
CA GLU A 28 -2.23 14.47 -18.04
C GLU A 28 -3.08 14.42 -16.76
N SER A 29 -2.56 13.76 -15.72
CA SER A 29 -3.21 13.69 -14.40
C SER A 29 -3.44 15.07 -13.81
N LEU A 30 -2.42 15.95 -13.89
CA LEU A 30 -2.55 17.34 -13.43
C LEU A 30 -3.61 18.11 -14.21
N ARG A 31 -3.68 17.97 -15.54
CA ARG A 31 -4.74 18.60 -16.34
C ARG A 31 -6.13 18.14 -15.92
N VAL A 32 -6.30 16.83 -15.71
CA VAL A 32 -7.58 16.28 -15.25
C VAL A 32 -7.94 16.82 -13.86
N LEU A 33 -6.99 16.85 -12.93
CA LEU A 33 -7.22 17.40 -11.58
C LEU A 33 -7.60 18.88 -11.60
N ILE A 34 -6.94 19.69 -12.42
CA ILE A 34 -7.26 21.11 -12.60
C ILE A 34 -8.68 21.25 -13.17
N GLY A 35 -9.01 20.53 -14.24
CA GLY A 35 -10.35 20.56 -14.85
C GLY A 35 -11.45 20.10 -13.89
N LEU A 36 -11.16 19.12 -13.01
CA LEU A 36 -12.09 18.72 -11.95
C LEU A 36 -12.25 19.82 -10.90
N CYS A 37 -11.19 20.50 -10.50
CA CYS A 37 -11.25 21.64 -9.57
C CYS A 37 -12.02 22.82 -10.16
N GLU A 38 -11.80 23.15 -11.43
CA GLU A 38 -12.56 24.16 -12.18
C GLU A 38 -14.05 23.80 -12.30
N SER A 39 -14.36 22.50 -12.34
CA SER A 39 -15.72 21.97 -12.29
C SER A 39 -16.34 21.96 -10.88
N GLY A 40 -15.64 22.52 -9.89
CA GLY A 40 -16.12 22.65 -8.50
C GLY A 40 -15.83 21.43 -7.62
N VAL A 41 -15.02 20.46 -8.07
CA VAL A 41 -14.58 19.35 -7.22
C VAL A 41 -13.54 19.86 -6.22
N ASN A 42 -13.70 19.55 -4.94
CA ASN A 42 -12.74 19.98 -3.92
C ASN A 42 -11.38 19.26 -4.12
N PRO A 43 -10.26 19.99 -4.34
CA PRO A 43 -8.92 19.41 -4.47
C PRO A 43 -8.48 18.61 -3.24
N GLU A 44 -8.92 18.99 -2.04
CA GLU A 44 -8.64 18.22 -0.82
C GLU A 44 -9.36 16.87 -0.87
N ALA A 45 -10.59 16.82 -1.37
CA ALA A 45 -11.32 15.56 -1.55
C ALA A 45 -10.68 14.65 -2.60
N LEU A 46 -10.05 15.23 -3.63
CA LEU A 46 -9.26 14.51 -4.63
C LEU A 46 -7.94 13.97 -4.04
N ALA A 47 -7.25 14.76 -3.24
CA ALA A 47 -6.03 14.36 -2.52
C ALA A 47 -6.30 13.32 -1.42
N LEU A 48 -7.55 13.21 -0.95
CA LEU A 48 -7.99 12.27 0.09
C LEU A 48 -8.42 10.90 -0.44
N VAL A 49 -8.24 10.59 -1.74
CA VAL A 49 -8.50 9.24 -2.26
C VAL A 49 -7.40 8.30 -1.77
N LYS A 50 -7.54 7.85 -0.52
CA LYS A 50 -6.55 7.00 0.11
C LYS A 50 -6.57 5.59 -0.49
N MET A 51 -5.38 5.09 -0.77
CA MET A 51 -5.14 3.81 -1.43
C MET A 51 -4.54 2.80 -0.47
N VAL A 52 -5.12 1.59 -0.46
CA VAL A 52 -4.55 0.43 0.20
C VAL A 52 -3.88 -0.45 -0.84
N PHE A 53 -2.64 -0.85 -0.59
CA PHE A 53 -1.94 -1.83 -1.39
C PHE A 53 -1.82 -3.14 -0.63
N VAL A 54 -2.33 -4.22 -1.22
CA VAL A 54 -2.27 -5.57 -0.65
C VAL A 54 -1.29 -6.40 -1.47
N THR A 55 -0.34 -7.08 -0.83
CA THR A 55 0.65 -7.90 -1.54
C THR A 55 0.95 -9.21 -0.82
N VAL A 56 1.08 -10.30 -1.59
CA VAL A 56 1.59 -11.60 -1.13
C VAL A 56 3.05 -11.83 -1.54
N GLY A 57 3.68 -10.85 -2.19
CA GLY A 57 4.98 -10.97 -2.80
C GLY A 57 5.02 -12.06 -3.87
N THR A 58 6.08 -12.86 -3.89
CA THR A 58 6.24 -14.01 -4.80
C THR A 58 5.62 -15.30 -4.27
N THR A 59 5.07 -15.27 -3.05
CA THR A 59 4.50 -16.44 -2.37
C THR A 59 3.08 -16.73 -2.82
N LEU A 60 2.57 -17.90 -2.46
CA LEU A 60 1.17 -18.28 -2.64
C LEU A 60 0.45 -18.07 -1.31
N PHE A 61 -0.47 -17.11 -1.26
CA PHE A 61 -1.28 -16.87 -0.07
C PHE A 61 -2.68 -16.36 -0.43
N ASP A 62 -3.46 -17.24 -1.08
CA ASP A 62 -4.84 -16.97 -1.49
C ASP A 62 -5.74 -16.54 -0.32
N GLU A 63 -5.48 -17.03 0.89
CA GLU A 63 -6.28 -16.69 2.07
C GLU A 63 -6.18 -15.20 2.42
N LEU A 64 -5.00 -14.58 2.29
CA LEU A 64 -4.86 -13.13 2.47
C LEU A 64 -5.67 -12.38 1.41
N ILE A 65 -5.54 -12.76 0.13
CA ILE A 65 -6.26 -12.08 -0.95
C ILE A 65 -7.77 -12.23 -0.77
N ARG A 66 -8.25 -13.44 -0.42
CA ARG A 66 -9.66 -13.69 -0.13
C ARG A 66 -10.16 -12.86 1.04
N ALA A 67 -9.40 -12.79 2.13
CA ALA A 67 -9.74 -11.99 3.30
C ALA A 67 -9.81 -10.49 2.95
N ALA A 68 -8.82 -9.98 2.22
CA ALA A 68 -8.80 -8.60 1.77
C ALA A 68 -9.96 -8.24 0.82
N ASP A 69 -10.49 -9.22 0.10
CA ASP A 69 -11.64 -9.08 -0.81
C ASP A 69 -13.00 -9.30 -0.13
N GLN A 70 -13.05 -9.64 1.16
CA GLN A 70 -14.31 -9.75 1.88
C GLN A 70 -14.94 -8.38 2.16
N ASP A 71 -16.28 -8.33 2.11
CA ASP A 71 -17.05 -7.10 2.32
C ASP A 71 -16.78 -6.46 3.69
N ASP A 72 -16.53 -7.24 4.74
CA ASP A 72 -16.24 -6.72 6.08
C ASP A 72 -14.92 -5.94 6.13
N VAL A 73 -13.85 -6.47 5.51
CA VAL A 73 -12.56 -5.78 5.38
C VAL A 73 -12.70 -4.55 4.50
N LEU A 74 -13.36 -4.65 3.34
CA LEU A 74 -13.54 -3.53 2.42
C LEU A 74 -14.39 -2.42 3.04
N GLN A 75 -15.46 -2.76 3.77
CA GLN A 75 -16.24 -1.79 4.54
C GLN A 75 -15.41 -1.15 5.65
N ARG A 76 -14.55 -1.93 6.32
CA ARG A 76 -13.69 -1.39 7.37
C ARG A 76 -12.68 -0.39 6.83
N LEU A 77 -12.03 -0.70 5.72
CA LEU A 77 -11.14 0.22 5.02
C LEU A 77 -11.89 1.47 4.56
N TRP A 78 -13.12 1.32 4.05
CA TRP A 78 -13.95 2.45 3.67
C TRP A 78 -14.24 3.40 4.85
N GLN A 79 -14.58 2.84 6.02
CA GLN A 79 -14.80 3.62 7.25
C GLN A 79 -13.54 4.36 7.73
N LEU A 80 -12.35 3.82 7.44
CA LEU A 80 -11.07 4.46 7.74
C LEU A 80 -10.67 5.53 6.71
N GLY A 81 -11.51 5.76 5.70
CA GLY A 81 -11.33 6.78 4.67
C GLY A 81 -10.61 6.30 3.40
N TYR A 82 -10.34 5.00 3.28
CA TYR A 82 -9.78 4.44 2.05
C TYR A 82 -10.86 4.25 0.99
N ARG A 83 -10.52 4.50 -0.27
CA ARG A 83 -11.47 4.41 -1.40
C ARG A 83 -11.00 3.48 -2.52
N ARG A 84 -9.72 3.11 -2.51
CA ARG A 84 -9.16 2.17 -3.49
C ARG A 84 -8.37 1.07 -2.79
N VAL A 85 -8.52 -0.15 -3.28
CA VAL A 85 -7.66 -1.29 -2.92
C VAL A 85 -7.05 -1.85 -4.19
N LEU A 86 -5.72 -1.96 -4.21
CA LEU A 86 -4.97 -2.64 -5.26
C LEU A 86 -4.34 -3.90 -4.68
N MET A 87 -4.63 -5.04 -5.29
CA MET A 87 -4.15 -6.34 -4.81
C MET A 87 -3.15 -6.96 -5.78
N GLN A 88 -1.94 -7.25 -5.30
CA GLN A 88 -0.97 -8.09 -5.97
C GLN A 88 -1.16 -9.55 -5.49
N THR A 89 -1.62 -10.43 -6.39
CA THR A 89 -2.12 -11.79 -6.05
C THR A 89 -1.10 -12.91 -6.25
N GLY A 90 0.05 -12.62 -6.89
CA GLY A 90 1.16 -13.56 -7.05
C GLY A 90 0.79 -14.84 -7.80
N LYS A 91 1.25 -15.99 -7.28
CA LYS A 91 0.99 -17.33 -7.86
C LYS A 91 -0.37 -17.91 -7.47
N GLY A 92 -1.16 -17.16 -6.71
CA GLY A 92 -2.46 -17.56 -6.21
C GLY A 92 -3.47 -17.91 -7.31
N ALA A 93 -4.44 -18.78 -6.98
CA ALA A 93 -5.51 -19.14 -7.91
C ALA A 93 -6.71 -18.18 -7.79
N TYR A 94 -6.94 -17.65 -6.60
CA TYR A 94 -8.03 -16.72 -6.34
C TYR A 94 -7.85 -15.40 -7.11
N GLN A 95 -8.93 -14.94 -7.74
CA GLN A 95 -9.00 -13.64 -8.38
C GLN A 95 -10.10 -12.80 -7.73
N PRO A 96 -9.77 -11.66 -7.12
CA PRO A 96 -10.75 -10.71 -6.65
C PRO A 96 -11.65 -10.22 -7.77
N ALA A 97 -12.89 -9.84 -7.45
CA ALA A 97 -13.72 -9.14 -8.42
C ALA A 97 -13.11 -7.76 -8.72
N GLU A 98 -12.97 -7.35 -9.98
CA GLU A 98 -12.50 -5.99 -10.28
C GLU A 98 -13.68 -5.01 -10.37
N GLY A 99 -13.41 -3.74 -10.07
CA GLY A 99 -14.38 -2.64 -10.17
C GLY A 99 -14.99 -2.23 -8.83
N ASP A 100 -16.07 -1.45 -8.93
CA ASP A 100 -16.68 -0.79 -7.78
C ASP A 100 -17.55 -1.74 -6.96
N ARG A 101 -17.37 -1.68 -5.65
CA ARG A 101 -18.14 -2.45 -4.67
C ARG A 101 -19.36 -1.68 -4.20
N ARG A 102 -20.30 -2.40 -3.60
CA ARG A 102 -21.51 -1.80 -2.99
C ARG A 102 -21.21 -0.75 -1.93
N CYS A 103 -20.09 -0.88 -1.22
CA CYS A 103 -19.65 0.12 -0.24
C CYS A 103 -19.00 1.36 -0.88
N GLY A 104 -18.83 1.43 -2.20
CA GLY A 104 -18.12 2.50 -2.89
C GLY A 104 -16.60 2.35 -2.89
N MET A 105 -16.09 1.16 -2.54
CA MET A 105 -14.67 0.81 -2.66
C MET A 105 -14.37 0.39 -4.10
N HIS A 106 -13.32 0.95 -4.69
CA HIS A 106 -12.82 0.50 -5.99
C HIS A 106 -11.71 -0.53 -5.81
N VAL A 107 -11.90 -1.73 -6.36
CA VAL A 107 -10.90 -2.82 -6.28
C VAL A 107 -10.30 -3.09 -7.65
N SER A 108 -8.98 -3.18 -7.70
CA SER A 108 -8.24 -3.66 -8.87
C SER A 108 -7.16 -4.66 -8.45
N CYS A 109 -6.71 -5.50 -9.38
CA CYS A 109 -5.70 -6.50 -9.06
C CYS A 109 -4.73 -6.77 -10.21
N TYR A 110 -3.56 -7.32 -9.88
CA TYR A 110 -2.63 -7.89 -10.85
C TYR A 110 -1.86 -9.05 -10.23
N ARG A 111 -1.28 -9.91 -11.06
CA ARG A 111 -0.48 -11.06 -10.57
C ARG A 111 0.95 -10.65 -10.24
N PHE A 112 1.66 -10.11 -11.24
CA PHE A 112 3.07 -9.73 -11.12
C PHE A 112 3.36 -8.41 -11.84
N LYS A 113 4.31 -7.67 -11.27
CA LYS A 113 5.03 -6.57 -11.91
C LYS A 113 6.53 -6.79 -11.68
N PRO A 114 7.41 -6.23 -12.54
CA PRO A 114 8.86 -6.30 -12.33
C PRO A 114 9.32 -5.71 -10.99
N THR A 115 8.60 -4.69 -10.52
CA THR A 115 8.80 -4.04 -9.22
C THR A 115 7.47 -3.69 -8.58
N LEU A 116 7.40 -3.70 -7.25
CA LEU A 116 6.27 -3.24 -6.46
C LEU A 116 6.48 -1.83 -5.88
N ALA A 117 7.68 -1.26 -6.06
CA ALA A 117 8.11 -0.02 -5.40
C ALA A 117 7.16 1.15 -5.65
N GLU A 118 6.69 1.33 -6.89
CA GLU A 118 5.74 2.40 -7.23
C GLU A 118 4.39 2.22 -6.56
N ASP A 119 3.88 0.98 -6.49
CA ASP A 119 2.59 0.69 -5.85
C ASP A 119 2.69 0.88 -4.32
N MET A 120 3.80 0.46 -3.71
CA MET A 120 4.08 0.67 -2.30
C MET A 120 4.27 2.17 -1.97
N ALA A 121 4.96 2.92 -2.82
CA ALA A 121 5.19 4.35 -2.63
C ALA A 121 3.88 5.15 -2.73
N ARG A 122 2.97 4.76 -3.63
CA ARG A 122 1.64 5.38 -3.80
C ARG A 122 0.63 4.98 -2.74
N ALA A 123 0.85 3.90 -2.01
CA ALA A 123 -0.06 3.44 -0.97
C ALA A 123 -0.03 4.34 0.27
N ASP A 124 -1.20 4.51 0.89
CA ASP A 124 -1.36 5.15 2.21
C ASP A 124 -1.42 4.11 3.34
N LEU A 125 -1.63 2.84 2.97
CA LEU A 125 -1.59 1.67 3.84
C LEU A 125 -1.12 0.47 3.02
N ILE A 126 -0.16 -0.27 3.56
CA ILE A 126 0.29 -1.54 2.99
C ILE A 126 -0.22 -2.68 3.87
N ILE A 127 -0.87 -3.67 3.25
CA ILE A 127 -1.22 -4.94 3.87
C ILE A 127 -0.39 -6.01 3.18
N SER A 128 0.64 -6.54 3.84
CA SER A 128 1.54 -7.51 3.24
C SER A 128 1.45 -8.87 3.93
N HIS A 129 1.69 -9.93 3.18
CA HIS A 129 2.16 -11.19 3.77
C HIS A 129 3.42 -10.94 4.62
N ALA A 130 3.70 -11.82 5.57
CA ALA A 130 4.91 -11.83 6.39
C ALA A 130 6.22 -12.16 5.64
N GLY A 131 6.35 -11.73 4.38
CA GLY A 131 7.59 -11.83 3.62
C GLY A 131 8.57 -10.73 4.04
N ALA A 132 9.80 -11.10 4.41
CA ALA A 132 10.82 -10.17 4.90
C ALA A 132 11.06 -9.00 3.93
N GLY A 133 11.20 -9.26 2.63
CA GLY A 133 11.41 -8.20 1.62
C GLY A 133 10.28 -7.17 1.58
N SER A 134 9.02 -7.60 1.57
CA SER A 134 7.86 -6.69 1.52
C SER A 134 7.69 -5.90 2.80
N ILE A 135 7.94 -6.52 3.97
CA ILE A 135 7.94 -5.82 5.26
C ILE A 135 8.99 -4.70 5.25
N MET A 136 10.21 -5.03 4.86
CA MET A 136 11.34 -4.10 4.92
C MET A 136 11.19 -2.95 3.92
N GLU A 137 10.68 -3.22 2.73
CA GLU A 137 10.40 -2.18 1.73
C GLU A 137 9.32 -1.20 2.24
N ALA A 138 8.23 -1.72 2.80
CA ALA A 138 7.17 -0.89 3.40
C ALA A 138 7.68 -0.02 4.57
N LEU A 139 8.52 -0.61 5.44
CA LEU A 139 9.13 0.12 6.58
C LEU A 139 10.11 1.20 6.11
N THR A 140 10.89 0.92 5.06
CA THR A 140 11.82 1.89 4.46
C THR A 140 11.09 3.09 3.87
N LEU A 141 9.92 2.85 3.28
CA LEU A 141 9.04 3.90 2.75
C LEU A 141 8.24 4.64 3.84
N ALA A 142 8.46 4.31 5.12
CA ALA A 142 7.75 4.86 6.28
C ALA A 142 6.21 4.75 6.15
N LYS A 143 5.72 3.71 5.49
CA LYS A 143 4.28 3.49 5.27
C LYS A 143 3.65 2.76 6.46
N PRO A 144 2.41 3.10 6.83
CA PRO A 144 1.61 2.26 7.72
C PRO A 144 1.54 0.83 7.17
N LEU A 145 1.87 -0.15 7.99
CA LEU A 145 2.00 -1.55 7.59
C LEU A 145 1.14 -2.46 8.47
N VAL A 146 0.35 -3.32 7.84
CA VAL A 146 -0.31 -4.48 8.45
C VAL A 146 0.32 -5.73 7.88
N VAL A 147 1.03 -6.48 8.73
CA VAL A 147 1.62 -7.77 8.39
C VAL A 147 0.59 -8.86 8.68
N VAL A 148 0.18 -9.56 7.62
CA VAL A 148 -0.74 -10.69 7.71
C VAL A 148 0.05 -11.98 7.70
N VAL A 149 -0.07 -12.70 8.80
CA VAL A 149 0.65 -13.92 9.08
C VAL A 149 -0.20 -15.15 8.76
N ASN A 150 0.43 -16.15 8.13
CA ASN A 150 -0.22 -17.40 7.77
C ASN A 150 -0.01 -18.46 8.85
N ASP A 151 -1.00 -18.64 9.73
CA ASP A 151 -0.91 -19.63 10.82
C ASP A 151 -0.79 -21.08 10.32
N ALA A 152 -1.21 -21.39 9.08
CA ALA A 152 -1.27 -22.75 8.55
C ALA A 152 0.05 -23.25 7.93
N LEU A 153 0.92 -22.33 7.49
CA LEU A 153 2.16 -22.64 6.76
C LEU A 153 3.43 -22.13 7.48
N MET A 154 3.28 -21.67 8.72
CA MET A 154 4.31 -20.90 9.41
C MET A 154 5.58 -21.69 9.71
N GLY A 155 6.69 -21.28 9.11
CA GLY A 155 7.99 -21.38 9.75
C GLY A 155 8.10 -20.27 10.81
N ASN A 156 8.61 -20.61 12.01
CA ASN A 156 8.64 -19.73 13.18
C ASN A 156 9.22 -18.32 12.91
N HIS A 157 10.13 -18.19 11.94
CA HIS A 157 10.90 -16.98 11.70
C HIS A 157 10.09 -15.82 11.10
N GLN A 158 9.16 -16.08 10.16
CA GLN A 158 8.33 -15.00 9.58
C GLN A 158 7.39 -14.39 10.63
N SER A 159 6.90 -15.24 11.53
CA SER A 159 6.09 -14.86 12.70
C SER A 159 6.89 -14.00 13.68
N GLU A 160 8.16 -14.35 13.91
CA GLU A 160 9.06 -13.61 14.80
C GLU A 160 9.31 -12.19 14.29
N LEU A 161 9.56 -12.01 12.98
CA LEU A 161 9.74 -10.68 12.39
C LEU A 161 8.46 -9.83 12.53
N ALA A 162 7.31 -10.39 12.16
CA ALA A 162 6.01 -9.72 12.28
C ALA A 162 5.74 -9.30 13.74
N ARG A 163 6.01 -10.20 14.69
CA ARG A 163 5.85 -9.96 16.13
C ARG A 163 6.81 -8.90 16.63
N ALA A 164 8.08 -8.94 16.25
CA ALA A 164 9.09 -7.96 16.64
C ALA A 164 8.74 -6.53 16.16
N MET A 165 8.20 -6.41 14.95
CA MET A 165 7.73 -5.11 14.43
C MET A 165 6.48 -4.63 15.15
N ALA A 166 5.56 -5.54 15.49
CA ALA A 166 4.35 -5.19 16.23
C ALA A 166 4.63 -4.75 17.68
N GLU A 167 5.53 -5.43 18.39
CA GLU A 167 5.92 -5.08 19.77
C GLU A 167 6.53 -3.68 19.87
N ARG A 168 7.16 -3.21 18.79
CA ARG A 168 7.77 -1.88 18.70
C ARG A 168 6.85 -0.83 18.06
N CYS A 169 5.61 -1.22 17.77
CA CYS A 169 4.59 -0.38 17.11
C CYS A 169 5.01 0.11 15.71
N HIS A 170 5.85 -0.64 14.99
CA HIS A 170 6.23 -0.30 13.61
C HIS A 170 5.27 -0.90 12.57
N ALA A 171 4.58 -1.97 12.92
CA ALA A 171 3.54 -2.58 12.09
C ALA A 171 2.42 -3.17 12.96
N LEU A 172 1.25 -3.43 12.39
CA LEU A 172 0.23 -4.26 13.02
C LEU A 172 0.40 -5.70 12.56
N ALA A 173 0.21 -6.67 13.46
CA ALA A 173 0.16 -8.08 13.09
C ALA A 173 -1.29 -8.56 13.08
N ALA A 174 -1.69 -9.27 12.03
CA ALA A 174 -3.03 -9.83 11.88
C ALA A 174 -2.98 -11.21 11.22
N THR A 175 -4.05 -11.97 11.33
CA THR A 175 -4.27 -13.20 10.55
C THR A 175 -5.43 -12.94 9.58
N PRO A 176 -5.55 -13.69 8.46
CA PRO A 176 -6.65 -13.48 7.51
C PRO A 176 -8.04 -13.35 8.16
N PRO A 177 -8.47 -14.23 9.10
CA PRO A 177 -9.79 -14.10 9.72
C PRO A 177 -9.91 -12.93 10.72
N ARG A 178 -8.79 -12.32 11.14
CA ARG A 178 -8.78 -11.20 12.09
C ARG A 178 -8.44 -9.86 11.44
N LEU A 179 -8.25 -9.83 10.12
CA LEU A 179 -7.80 -8.65 9.39
C LEU A 179 -8.75 -7.44 9.60
N ALA A 180 -10.05 -7.63 9.43
CA ALA A 180 -11.05 -6.57 9.65
C ALA A 180 -10.98 -6.00 11.08
N ARG A 181 -10.76 -6.85 12.09
CA ARG A 181 -10.66 -6.42 13.48
C ARG A 181 -9.36 -5.68 13.79
N ALA A 182 -8.26 -6.09 13.17
CA ALA A 182 -6.96 -5.44 13.34
C ALA A 182 -6.94 -4.01 12.76
N LEU A 183 -7.72 -3.79 11.69
CA LEU A 183 -7.89 -2.47 11.08
C LEU A 183 -8.72 -1.56 11.99
N SER A 184 -8.06 -0.69 12.77
CA SER A 184 -8.70 0.36 13.54
C SER A 184 -7.93 1.67 13.44
N ALA A 185 -8.66 2.79 13.54
CA ALA A 185 -8.07 4.12 13.45
C ALA A 185 -7.02 4.32 14.55
N ASP A 186 -7.33 3.92 15.78
CA ASP A 186 -6.42 4.04 16.92
C ASP A 186 -5.15 3.20 16.73
N ALA A 187 -5.29 1.96 16.26
CA ALA A 187 -4.13 1.09 16.02
C ALA A 187 -3.24 1.62 14.90
N LEU A 188 -3.82 2.12 13.80
CA LEU A 188 -3.06 2.71 12.71
C LEU A 188 -2.40 4.04 13.12
N ALA A 189 -3.07 4.85 13.93
CA ALA A 189 -2.54 6.11 14.43
C ALA A 189 -1.41 5.92 15.47
N ALA A 190 -1.38 4.77 16.16
CA ALA A 190 -0.32 4.43 17.11
C ALA A 190 0.96 3.95 16.43
N LEU A 191 0.95 3.70 15.11
CA LEU A 191 2.12 3.24 14.38
C LEU A 191 3.21 4.32 14.33
N ARG A 192 4.44 3.89 14.58
CA ARG A 192 5.63 4.73 14.54
C ARG A 192 6.46 4.39 13.30
N PRO A 193 6.88 5.41 12.52
CA PRO A 193 7.81 5.20 11.41
C PRO A 193 9.03 4.39 11.87
N TYR A 194 9.44 3.43 11.06
CA TYR A 194 10.65 2.67 11.33
C TYR A 194 11.87 3.58 11.17
N PRO A 195 12.83 3.58 12.11
CA PRO A 195 13.99 4.44 12.01
C PRO A 195 14.83 4.05 10.77
N PRO A 196 15.37 5.02 10.02
CA PRO A 196 16.22 4.70 8.89
C PRO A 196 17.41 3.87 9.39
N PRO A 197 17.76 2.76 8.72
CA PRO A 197 18.88 1.96 9.15
C PRO A 197 20.17 2.80 9.11
N PRO A 198 21.08 2.64 10.08
CA PRO A 198 22.30 3.44 10.16
C PRO A 198 23.23 3.25 8.95
N ARG A 199 23.00 2.17 8.16
CA ARG A 199 23.70 1.82 6.93
C ARG A 199 22.75 1.00 6.03
N ALA A 200 22.60 1.38 4.76
CA ALA A 200 21.76 0.66 3.79
C ALA A 200 22.24 -0.80 3.58
N ASP A 201 23.53 -1.03 3.78
CA ASP A 201 24.27 -2.29 3.69
C ASP A 201 24.02 -3.24 4.88
N ALA A 202 23.84 -2.72 6.10
CA ALA A 202 23.45 -3.54 7.25
C ALA A 202 22.03 -4.12 7.10
N PHE A 203 21.18 -3.42 6.35
CA PHE A 203 19.79 -3.78 6.04
C PHE A 203 19.71 -4.93 5.03
N LEU A 204 20.56 -4.89 4.00
CA LEU A 204 20.72 -5.97 3.01
C LEU A 204 21.39 -7.21 3.60
N LEU A 205 22.24 -7.06 4.62
CA LEU A 205 22.89 -8.18 5.30
C LEU A 205 21.89 -9.06 6.08
N VAL A 206 20.92 -8.45 6.76
CA VAL A 206 19.83 -9.20 7.43
C VAL A 206 18.98 -9.94 6.38
N LEU A 207 18.62 -9.27 5.27
CA LEU A 207 17.86 -9.89 4.18
C LEU A 207 18.64 -11.02 3.48
N ASN A 208 19.94 -10.86 3.25
CA ASN A 208 20.77 -11.88 2.61
C ASN A 208 21.05 -13.07 3.53
N GLU A 209 21.22 -12.85 4.84
CA GLU A 209 21.31 -13.96 5.80
C GLU A 209 19.98 -14.71 5.93
N GLU A 210 18.83 -14.05 5.76
CA GLU A 210 17.51 -14.68 5.79
C GLU A 210 17.18 -15.44 4.49
N VAL A 211 17.45 -14.87 3.31
CA VAL A 211 17.21 -15.53 2.02
C VAL A 211 18.16 -16.72 1.77
N ALA A 212 19.38 -16.67 2.30
CA ALA A 212 20.36 -17.76 2.16
C ALA A 212 20.05 -18.99 3.05
N ARG A 213 19.10 -18.90 3.99
CA ARG A 213 18.72 -20.00 4.89
C ARG A 213 17.50 -20.81 4.43
N ASP A 214 16.75 -20.28 3.45
CA ASP A 214 15.58 -20.94 2.86
C ASP A 214 15.86 -21.53 1.46
N GLY A 215 17.14 -21.66 1.08
CA GLY A 215 17.61 -22.30 -0.16
C GLY A 215 18.02 -23.75 0.02
#